data_AF-A0A9E1X815-F1
#
_entry.id   AF-A0A9E1X815-F1
#
_cell.length_a   1.000
_cell.length_b   1.000
_cell.length_c   1.000
_cell.angle_alpha   90.00
_cell.angle_beta   90.00
_cell.angle_gamma   90.00
#
_symmetry.space_group_name_H-M   'P 1'
#
loop_
_entity.id
_entity.type
_entity.pdbx_description
1 polymer ?
#
loop_
_entity_poly.entity_id
_entity_poly.type
_entity_poly.pdbx_seq_one_letter_code
_entity_poly.pdbx_strand_id
1 'polypeptide(L)'
;GKIRKGESIYNGDKISTDKNAFLSFLNIQDKSVISLYGNSVIKIFGSSKKDSIKTEINIFGGRVSAELRKTRNREFVVNTPSSVAVVKGTTFLAGHRTMNDHGPHYQGVSDCVFSVLTGKLDVRNTKSGKTIMVEEGKTVISTSNGEFLIFETTDEFTQYFKEPK
;
A
#
# COMPACT_ATOMS: atom_id res chain seq x y z
N GLY A 1 4.39 -19.00 -11.39
CA GLY A 1 5.59 -19.70 -10.85
C GLY A 1 5.78 -19.31 -9.39
N LYS A 2 6.71 -19.95 -8.68
CA LYS A 2 7.16 -19.48 -7.35
C LYS A 2 8.31 -18.51 -7.54
N ILE A 3 8.25 -17.35 -6.88
CA ILE A 3 9.33 -16.35 -6.91
C ILE A 3 10.49 -16.83 -6.03
N ARG A 4 11.71 -16.73 -6.55
CA ARG A 4 12.95 -17.03 -5.82
C ARG A 4 13.67 -15.74 -5.43
N LYS A 5 14.53 -15.83 -4.40
CA LYS A 5 15.37 -14.70 -4.00
C LYS A 5 16.28 -14.30 -5.17
N GLY A 6 16.31 -13.00 -5.49
CA GLY A 6 17.08 -12.44 -6.59
C GLY A 6 16.39 -12.53 -7.95
N GLU A 7 15.18 -13.09 -8.03
CA GLU A 7 14.39 -13.08 -9.26
C GLU A 7 13.82 -11.69 -9.53
N SER A 8 13.87 -11.26 -10.79
CA SER A 8 13.34 -9.98 -11.23
C SER A 8 11.81 -9.99 -11.23
N ILE A 9 11.23 -8.87 -10.82
CA ILE A 9 9.78 -8.61 -10.92
C ILE A 9 9.58 -7.61 -12.07
N TYR A 10 8.66 -7.92 -12.97
CA TYR A 10 8.42 -7.16 -14.19
C TYR A 10 7.08 -6.42 -14.17
N ASN A 11 6.97 -5.45 -15.07
CA ASN A 11 5.74 -4.70 -15.27
C ASN A 11 4.57 -5.63 -15.64
N GLY A 12 3.50 -5.56 -14.85
CA GLY A 12 2.30 -6.36 -15.03
C GLY A 12 2.28 -7.65 -14.20
N ASP A 13 3.34 -7.95 -13.45
CA ASP A 13 3.37 -9.14 -12.61
C ASP A 13 2.33 -9.08 -11.50
N LYS A 14 1.61 -10.19 -11.34
CA LYS A 14 0.72 -10.44 -10.20
C LYS A 14 1.45 -11.29 -9.18
N ILE A 15 1.49 -10.83 -7.94
CA ILE A 15 2.19 -11.49 -6.84
C ILE A 15 1.18 -11.81 -5.75
N SER A 16 1.23 -13.04 -5.26
CA SER A 16 0.43 -13.50 -4.13
C SER A 16 1.31 -14.14 -3.06
N THR A 17 1.04 -13.86 -1.80
CA THR A 17 1.72 -14.42 -0.64
C THR A 17 0.78 -15.27 0.20
N ASP A 18 1.23 -16.44 0.64
CA ASP A 18 0.52 -17.27 1.61
C ASP A 18 0.59 -16.66 3.02
N LYS A 19 -0.16 -17.22 3.98
CA LYS A 19 -0.30 -16.69 5.34
C LYS A 19 0.99 -16.34 6.07
N ASN A 20 2.03 -17.16 5.92
CA ASN A 20 3.34 -16.98 6.58
C ASN A 20 4.43 -16.52 5.62
N ALA A 21 4.08 -16.07 4.43
CA ALA A 21 5.04 -15.60 3.44
C ALA A 21 5.33 -14.10 3.62
N PHE A 22 6.58 -13.74 3.36
CA PHE A 22 7.04 -12.37 3.27
C PHE A 22 7.88 -12.21 2.01
N LEU A 23 7.65 -11.13 1.28
CA LEU A 23 8.42 -10.77 0.10
C LEU A 23 8.77 -9.30 0.19
N SER A 24 10.04 -8.97 0.04
CA SER A 24 10.48 -7.58 -0.14
C SER A 24 11.30 -7.47 -1.43
N PHE A 25 11.10 -6.39 -2.16
CA PHE A 25 11.85 -6.11 -3.37
C PHE A 25 12.24 -4.63 -3.45
N LEU A 26 13.40 -4.42 -4.06
CA LEU A 26 13.97 -3.11 -4.34
C LEU A 26 13.59 -2.71 -5.77
N ASN A 27 12.89 -1.60 -5.91
CA ASN A 27 12.76 -0.98 -7.21
C ASN A 27 14.11 -0.35 -7.60
N ILE A 28 14.73 -0.90 -8.63
CA ILE A 28 16.07 -0.49 -9.08
C ILE A 28 16.10 0.95 -9.62
N GLN A 29 14.98 1.44 -10.15
CA GLN A 29 14.94 2.77 -10.77
C GLN A 29 14.94 3.86 -9.70
N ASP A 30 14.16 3.67 -8.63
CA ASP A 30 13.95 4.70 -7.61
C ASP A 30 14.49 4.39 -6.22
N LYS A 31 15.07 3.19 -6.05
CA LYS A 31 15.56 2.66 -4.78
C LYS A 31 14.47 2.59 -3.70
N SER A 32 13.20 2.59 -4.09
CA SER A 32 12.11 2.31 -3.15
C SER A 32 12.12 0.84 -2.78
N VAL A 33 11.77 0.56 -1.53
CA VAL A 33 11.63 -0.80 -1.01
C VAL A 33 10.15 -1.04 -0.80
N ILE A 34 9.63 -2.12 -1.38
CA ILE A 34 8.23 -2.52 -1.26
C ILE A 34 8.22 -3.90 -0.61
N SER A 35 7.43 -4.05 0.45
CA SER A 35 7.31 -5.29 1.19
C SER A 35 5.85 -5.74 1.25
N LEU A 36 5.62 -7.01 0.96
CA LEU A 36 4.34 -7.70 0.99
C LEU A 36 4.34 -8.67 2.17
N TYR A 37 3.27 -8.61 2.95
CA TYR A 37 3.08 -9.49 4.10
C TYR A 37 2.18 -10.65 3.73
N GLY A 38 1.99 -11.60 4.65
CA GLY A 38 1.16 -12.78 4.38
C GLY A 38 -0.28 -12.42 4.01
N ASN A 39 -0.89 -13.29 3.20
CA ASN A 39 -2.23 -13.15 2.61
C ASN A 39 -2.39 -11.90 1.73
N SER A 40 -1.36 -11.52 0.98
CA SER A 40 -1.41 -10.35 0.09
C SER A 40 -1.52 -10.76 -1.37
N VAL A 41 -2.31 -10.00 -2.12
CA VAL A 41 -2.43 -10.16 -3.57
C VAL A 41 -2.29 -8.79 -4.19
N ILE A 42 -1.22 -8.60 -4.96
CA ILE A 42 -0.95 -7.34 -5.65
C ILE A 42 -0.70 -7.54 -7.14
N LYS A 43 -0.78 -6.46 -7.89
CA LYS A 43 -0.20 -6.35 -9.22
C LYS A 43 0.64 -5.08 -9.29
N ILE A 44 1.84 -5.19 -9.83
CA ILE A 44 2.76 -4.06 -9.95
C ILE A 44 2.89 -3.62 -11.40
N PHE A 45 2.94 -2.32 -11.61
CA PHE A 45 3.22 -1.71 -12.90
C PHE A 45 4.34 -0.69 -12.76
N GLY A 46 5.21 -0.69 -13.76
CA GLY A 46 6.31 0.25 -13.87
C GLY A 46 6.27 0.87 -15.26
N SER A 47 6.28 2.20 -15.32
CA SER A 47 6.41 2.91 -16.59
C SER A 47 7.39 4.07 -16.45
N SER A 48 8.24 4.23 -17.45
CA SER A 48 9.19 5.33 -17.55
C SER A 48 8.92 6.09 -18.84
N LYS A 49 8.71 7.41 -18.75
CA LYS A 49 8.53 8.27 -19.92
C LYS A 49 9.46 9.48 -19.81
N LYS A 50 10.46 9.53 -20.70
CA LYS A 50 11.52 10.56 -20.70
C LYS A 50 12.11 10.75 -19.29
N ASP A 51 11.67 11.79 -18.58
CA ASP A 51 12.19 12.22 -17.28
C ASP A 51 11.29 11.85 -16.09
N SER A 52 10.20 11.09 -16.29
CA SER A 52 9.33 10.65 -15.21
C SER A 52 9.28 9.12 -15.08
N ILE A 53 9.29 8.68 -13.83
CA ILE A 53 9.10 7.28 -13.44
C ILE A 53 7.80 7.21 -12.66
N LYS A 54 6.89 6.34 -13.10
CA LYS A 54 5.66 6.02 -12.40
C LYS A 54 5.68 4.55 -11.98
N THR A 55 5.58 4.33 -10.68
CA THR A 55 5.37 3.01 -10.08
C THR A 55 3.93 2.96 -9.59
N GLU A 56 3.21 1.90 -9.95
CA GLU A 56 1.83 1.70 -9.55
C GLU A 56 1.67 0.31 -8.93
N ILE A 57 1.04 0.25 -7.75
CA ILE A 57 0.72 -1.01 -7.06
C ILE A 57 -0.78 -1.09 -6.89
N ASN A 58 -1.37 -2.15 -7.43
CA ASN A 58 -2.76 -2.48 -7.22
C ASN A 58 -2.83 -3.54 -6.13
N ILE A 59 -3.39 -3.21 -4.97
CA ILE A 59 -3.62 -4.12 -3.86
C ILE A 59 -5.05 -4.65 -3.97
N PHE A 60 -5.20 -5.96 -4.16
CA PHE A 60 -6.51 -6.62 -4.19
C PHE A 60 -6.89 -7.19 -2.82
N GLY A 61 -5.89 -7.47 -1.98
CA GLY A 61 -6.07 -8.02 -0.65
C GLY A 61 -4.75 -8.02 0.12
N GLY A 62 -4.84 -8.00 1.44
CA GLY A 62 -3.69 -8.08 2.34
C GLY A 62 -3.01 -6.75 2.59
N ARG A 63 -1.70 -6.79 2.82
CA ARG A 63 -0.92 -5.70 3.42
C ARG A 63 0.39 -5.48 2.68
N VAL A 64 0.73 -4.22 2.46
CA VAL A 64 1.94 -3.77 1.78
C VAL A 64 2.53 -2.61 2.57
N SER A 65 3.84 -2.58 2.74
CA SER A 65 4.55 -1.37 3.16
C SER A 65 5.47 -0.91 2.05
N ALA A 66 5.65 0.39 1.92
CA ALA A 66 6.65 0.94 1.00
C ALA A 66 7.42 2.09 1.63
N GLU A 67 8.73 2.05 1.45
CA GLU A 67 9.66 3.12 1.81
C GLU A 67 10.08 3.82 0.52
N LEU A 68 9.54 5.02 0.29
CA LEU A 68 9.80 5.78 -0.93
C LEU A 68 10.79 6.91 -0.67
N ARG A 69 11.82 6.99 -1.51
CA ARG A 69 12.77 8.10 -1.48
C ARG A 69 12.22 9.32 -2.21
N LYS A 70 12.26 10.48 -1.56
CA LYS A 70 11.88 11.75 -2.18
C LYS A 70 12.81 12.07 -3.34
N THR A 71 12.26 12.01 -4.56
CA THR A 71 13.01 12.25 -5.79
C THR A 71 12.15 13.06 -6.76
N ARG A 72 12.78 13.98 -7.50
CA ARG A 72 12.06 14.82 -8.48
C ARG A 72 11.53 13.92 -9.60
N ASN A 73 10.36 14.26 -10.13
CA ASN A 73 9.69 13.59 -11.26
C ASN A 73 9.33 12.12 -11.05
N ARG A 74 9.06 11.71 -9.81
CA ARG A 74 8.56 10.36 -9.52
C ARG A 74 7.17 10.38 -8.93
N GLU A 75 6.35 9.48 -9.42
CA GLU A 75 5.00 9.29 -8.95
C GLU A 75 4.83 7.83 -8.50
N PHE A 76 4.32 7.66 -7.30
CA PHE A 76 3.98 6.36 -6.77
C PHE A 76 2.49 6.33 -6.49
N VAL A 77 1.78 5.40 -7.12
CA VAL A 77 0.33 5.27 -6.98
C VAL A 77 0.00 3.94 -6.36
N VAL A 78 -0.85 3.94 -5.33
CA VAL A 78 -1.42 2.72 -4.76
C VAL A 78 -2.90 2.71 -5.06
N ASN A 79 -3.34 1.72 -5.83
CA ASN A 79 -4.75 1.47 -6.05
C ASN A 79 -5.23 0.37 -5.12
N THR A 80 -6.37 0.59 -4.50
CA THR A 80 -7.08 -0.38 -3.68
C THR A 80 -8.56 -0.37 -4.08
N PRO A 81 -9.38 -1.36 -3.66
CA PRO A 81 -10.77 -1.44 -4.10
C PRO A 81 -11.62 -0.19 -3.79
N SER A 82 -11.40 0.46 -2.64
CA SER A 82 -12.16 1.67 -2.25
C SER A 82 -11.40 2.99 -2.46
N SER A 83 -10.12 2.98 -2.88
CA SER A 83 -9.33 4.21 -2.94
C SER A 83 -8.12 4.17 -3.86
N VAL A 84 -7.66 5.36 -4.23
CA VAL A 84 -6.41 5.61 -4.96
C VAL A 84 -5.56 6.54 -4.11
N ALA A 85 -4.35 6.13 -3.76
CA ALA A 85 -3.40 6.94 -3.02
C ALA A 85 -2.23 7.39 -3.91
N VAL A 86 -1.93 8.69 -3.91
CA VAL A 86 -0.77 9.27 -4.58
C VAL A 86 0.28 9.60 -3.52
N VAL A 87 1.46 9.00 -3.66
CA VAL A 87 2.50 9.01 -2.62
C VAL A 87 3.76 9.66 -3.16
N LYS A 88 4.36 10.58 -2.38
CA LYS A 88 5.57 11.32 -2.77
C LYS A 88 6.58 11.39 -1.64
N GLY A 89 7.60 10.52 -1.68
CA GLY A 89 8.72 10.55 -0.73
C GLY A 89 8.27 10.28 0.71
N THR A 90 7.59 9.14 0.89
CA THR A 90 6.83 8.80 2.08
C THR A 90 7.13 7.35 2.44
N THR A 91 7.24 7.08 3.74
CA THR A 91 7.18 5.70 4.25
C THR A 91 5.78 5.46 4.76
N PHE A 92 5.09 4.46 4.19
CA PHE A 92 3.69 4.21 4.52
C PHE A 92 3.38 2.73 4.53
N LEU A 93 2.28 2.42 5.22
CA LEU A 93 1.64 1.12 5.27
C LEU A 93 0.32 1.24 4.54
N ALA A 94 0.00 0.30 3.66
CA ALA A 94 -1.28 0.22 2.98
C ALA A 94 -1.82 -1.20 3.09
N GLY A 95 -3.13 -1.32 3.22
CA GLY A 95 -3.77 -2.62 3.22
C GLY A 95 -5.20 -2.55 2.75
N HIS A 96 -5.63 -3.60 2.07
CA HIS A 96 -7.04 -3.85 1.85
C HIS A 96 -7.50 -4.88 2.88
N ARG A 97 -8.33 -4.42 3.82
CA ARG A 97 -8.91 -5.28 4.86
C ARG A 97 -10.12 -5.98 4.26
N THR A 98 -10.02 -7.29 4.13
CA THR A 98 -11.16 -8.16 3.81
C THR A 98 -12.01 -8.39 5.06
N MET A 99 -13.32 -8.62 4.88
CA MET A 99 -14.24 -8.82 5.99
C MET A 99 -13.72 -9.91 6.96
N ASN A 100 -13.79 -9.62 8.26
CA ASN A 100 -13.43 -10.51 9.37
C ASN A 100 -11.92 -10.69 9.66
N ASP A 101 -11.03 -10.02 8.92
CA ASP A 101 -9.62 -9.95 9.27
C ASP A 101 -9.37 -8.75 10.20
N HIS A 102 -9.24 -9.05 11.50
CA HIS A 102 -8.73 -8.19 12.58
C HIS A 102 -9.74 -7.25 13.28
N GLY A 103 -10.21 -7.73 14.45
CA GLY A 103 -10.76 -6.89 15.51
C GLY A 103 -12.28 -6.75 15.53
N PRO A 104 -12.90 -6.59 16.72
CA PRO A 104 -14.36 -6.58 16.89
C PRO A 104 -15.05 -5.31 16.38
N HIS A 105 -14.31 -4.24 16.09
CA HIS A 105 -14.91 -2.93 15.78
C HIS A 105 -15.41 -2.77 14.34
N TYR A 106 -15.07 -3.67 13.41
CA TYR A 106 -15.30 -3.43 11.97
C TYR A 106 -15.65 -4.71 11.19
N GLN A 107 -16.51 -5.55 11.76
CA GLN A 107 -17.09 -6.68 11.01
C GLN A 107 -17.99 -6.16 9.88
N GLY A 108 -17.81 -6.69 8.67
CA GLY A 108 -18.78 -6.51 7.58
C GLY A 108 -18.51 -5.37 6.58
N VAL A 109 -17.35 -4.71 6.58
CA VAL A 109 -17.00 -3.72 5.55
C VAL A 109 -15.59 -3.96 5.00
N SER A 110 -15.45 -3.98 3.67
CA SER A 110 -14.14 -4.02 3.02
C SER A 110 -13.57 -2.61 2.94
N ASP A 111 -12.55 -2.33 3.73
CA ASP A 111 -11.98 -0.99 3.83
C ASP A 111 -10.50 -0.99 3.47
N CYS A 112 -10.03 0.15 2.98
CA CYS A 112 -8.61 0.34 2.66
C CYS A 112 -7.99 1.24 3.71
N VAL A 113 -6.89 0.80 4.28
CA VAL A 113 -6.20 1.53 5.36
C VAL A 113 -4.85 1.98 4.88
N PHE A 114 -4.53 3.24 5.14
CA PHE A 114 -3.24 3.85 4.87
C PHE A 114 -2.71 4.50 6.13
N SER A 115 -1.54 4.09 6.60
CA SER A 115 -0.84 4.69 7.74
C SER A 115 0.45 5.34 7.24
N VAL A 116 0.67 6.61 7.58
CA VAL A 116 1.87 7.33 7.19
C VAL A 116 2.86 7.32 8.35
N LEU A 117 4.03 6.75 8.11
CA LEU A 117 5.13 6.71 9.08
C LEU A 117 6.05 7.92 8.94
N THR A 118 6.32 8.34 7.72
CA THR A 118 7.07 9.58 7.42
C THR A 118 6.56 10.22 6.13
N GLY A 119 6.54 11.55 6.06
CA GLY A 119 6.13 12.28 4.86
C GLY A 119 4.60 12.45 4.76
N LYS A 120 4.03 12.30 3.56
CA LYS A 120 2.59 12.46 3.32
C LYS A 120 2.07 11.74 2.08
N LEU A 121 0.77 11.47 2.02
CA LEU A 121 0.11 10.94 0.83
C LEU A 121 -1.28 11.51 0.66
N ASP A 122 -1.75 11.58 -0.58
CA ASP A 122 -3.11 12.02 -0.92
C ASP A 122 -3.96 10.79 -1.21
N VAL A 123 -5.03 10.55 -0.44
CA VAL A 123 -5.97 9.44 -0.66
C VAL A 123 -7.28 9.96 -1.25
N ARG A 124 -7.65 9.43 -2.42
CA ARG A 124 -8.95 9.65 -3.05
C ARG A 124 -9.81 8.41 -2.88
N ASN A 125 -11.02 8.57 -2.35
CA ASN A 125 -11.99 7.49 -2.32
C ASN A 125 -12.65 7.33 -3.71
N THR A 126 -12.77 6.10 -4.19
CA THR A 126 -13.27 5.80 -5.54
C THR A 126 -14.79 5.96 -5.65
N LYS A 127 -15.53 5.77 -4.55
CA LYS A 127 -16.99 5.88 -4.51
C LYS A 127 -17.46 7.33 -4.40
N SER A 128 -16.90 8.11 -3.47
CA SER A 128 -17.31 9.50 -3.25
C SER A 128 -16.53 10.52 -4.08
N GLY A 129 -15.36 10.15 -4.61
CA GLY A 129 -14.47 11.06 -5.33
C GLY A 129 -13.73 12.07 -4.44
N LYS A 130 -14.01 12.09 -3.13
CA LYS A 130 -13.35 12.98 -2.17
C LYS A 130 -11.89 12.58 -2.02
N THR A 131 -11.04 13.58 -1.83
CA THR A 131 -9.60 13.40 -1.59
C THR A 131 -9.22 14.03 -0.26
N ILE A 132 -8.40 13.34 0.52
CA ILE A 132 -7.80 13.86 1.74
C ILE A 132 -6.29 13.72 1.71
N MET A 133 -5.59 14.66 2.35
CA MET A 133 -4.15 14.54 2.60
C MET A 133 -3.94 13.87 3.95
N VAL A 134 -3.09 12.86 3.99
CA VAL A 134 -2.71 12.13 5.20
C VAL A 134 -1.26 12.48 5.51
N GLU A 135 -1.06 13.08 6.67
CA GLU A 135 0.25 13.50 7.16
C GLU A 135 0.90 12.43 8.02
N GLU A 136 2.17 12.64 8.31
CA GLU A 136 2.96 11.81 9.22
C GLU A 136 2.26 11.56 10.56
N GLY A 137 2.31 10.31 11.02
CA GLY A 137 1.66 9.91 12.27
C GLY A 137 0.14 9.75 12.16
N LYS A 138 -0.47 9.91 10.97
CA LYS A 138 -1.90 9.67 10.76
C LYS A 138 -2.18 8.37 10.02
N THR A 139 -3.33 7.79 10.34
CA THR A 139 -3.92 6.68 9.62
C THR A 139 -5.29 7.07 9.09
N VAL A 140 -5.56 6.77 7.83
CA VAL A 140 -6.88 6.89 7.23
C VAL A 140 -7.45 5.51 6.89
N ILE A 141 -8.74 5.34 7.16
CA ILE A 141 -9.55 4.25 6.64
C ILE A 141 -10.48 4.85 5.57
N SER A 142 -10.32 4.40 4.33
CA SER A 142 -11.20 4.74 3.22
C SER A 142 -12.23 3.64 3.03
N THR A 143 -13.48 3.97 3.32
CA THR A 143 -14.56 3.00 3.40
C THR A 143 -15.21 2.75 2.05
N SER A 144 -15.80 1.57 1.87
CA SER A 144 -16.52 1.23 0.62
C SER A 144 -17.78 2.08 0.39
N ASN A 145 -18.37 2.68 1.43
CA ASN A 145 -19.53 3.59 1.32
C ASN A 145 -19.14 5.03 0.91
N GLY A 146 -17.85 5.35 0.85
CA GLY A 146 -17.37 6.66 0.37
C GLY A 146 -16.91 7.64 1.45
N GLU A 147 -16.73 7.17 2.68
CA GLU A 147 -16.32 7.97 3.83
C GLU A 147 -14.83 7.80 4.15
N PHE A 148 -14.35 8.67 5.03
CA PHE A 148 -13.00 8.60 5.58
C PHE A 148 -13.07 8.67 7.09
N LEU A 149 -12.35 7.76 7.74
CA LEU A 149 -12.10 7.79 9.17
C LEU A 149 -10.61 8.06 9.39
N ILE A 150 -10.27 9.03 10.22
CA ILE A 150 -8.88 9.46 10.45
C ILE A 150 -8.53 9.22 11.91
N PHE A 151 -7.35 8.65 12.14
CA PHE A 151 -6.83 8.27 13.45
C PHE A 151 -5.37 8.66 13.58
N GLU A 152 -4.86 8.70 14.81
CA GLU A 152 -3.41 8.63 15.03
C GLU A 152 -2.88 7.23 14.69
N THR A 153 -1.69 7.17 14.13
CA THR A 153 -0.99 5.90 13.89
C THR A 153 -0.47 5.37 15.21
N THR A 154 -1.06 4.28 15.67
CA THR A 154 -0.67 3.55 16.89
C THR A 154 -0.10 2.18 16.55
N ASP A 155 0.44 1.49 17.55
CA ASP A 155 0.94 0.12 17.42
C ASP A 155 -0.11 -0.86 16.91
N GLU A 156 -1.39 -0.59 17.13
CA GLU A 156 -2.49 -1.40 16.61
C GLU A 156 -2.52 -1.43 15.08
N PHE A 157 -2.13 -0.33 14.43
CA PHE A 157 -2.05 -0.23 12.98
C PHE A 157 -0.74 -0.79 12.42
N THR A 158 0.35 -0.74 13.18
CA THR A 158 1.70 -1.12 12.71
C THR A 158 2.06 -2.57 13.05
N GLN A 159 1.50 -3.17 14.10
CA GLN A 159 1.86 -4.52 14.57
C GLN A 159 1.64 -5.62 13.51
N TYR A 160 0.74 -5.37 12.58
CA TYR A 160 0.40 -6.28 11.48
C TYR A 160 1.37 -6.17 10.29
N PHE A 161 2.31 -5.23 10.30
CA PHE A 161 3.32 -5.03 9.27
C PHE A 161 4.69 -5.48 9.81
N LYS A 162 4.76 -6.75 10.25
CA LYS A 162 5.97 -7.37 10.76
C LYS A 162 6.34 -8.59 9.93
N GLU A 163 7.64 -8.77 9.71
CA GLU A 163 8.15 -10.00 9.14
C GLU A 163 7.76 -11.18 10.06
N PRO A 164 7.29 -12.30 9.48
CA PRO A 164 7.04 -13.51 10.25
C PRO A 164 8.35 -13.98 10.90
N LYS A 165 8.28 -14.35 12.18
CA LYS A 165 9.39 -14.93 12.94
C LYS A 165 9.64 -16.38 12.55
#